data_AF-A0A945DWD8-F1
#
_entry.id   AF-A0A945DWD8-F1
#
_cell.length_a   1.000
_cell.length_b   1.000
_cell.length_c   1.000
_cell.angle_alpha   90.00
_cell.angle_beta   90.00
_cell.angle_gamma   90.00
#
_symmetry.space_group_name_H-M   'P 1'
#
loop_
_entity.id
_entity.type
_entity.pdbx_description
1 polymer ?
#
loop_
_entity_poly.entity_id
_entity_poly.type
_entity_poly.pdbx_seq_one_letter_code
_entity_poly.pdbx_strand_id
1 'polypeptide(L)' 'MKILAIEFSSDHRSVAVLDGGQLLAEQTVTKGRETAAVALIESALGQAKVER' A
#
# COMPACT_ATOMS: atom_id res chain seq x y z
N MET A 1 12.84 10.82 -1.10
CA MET A 1 12.49 10.23 0.21
C MET A 1 11.30 9.35 -0.02
N LYS A 2 11.42 8.06 0.33
CA LYS A 2 10.37 7.08 0.11
C LYS A 2 9.39 7.06 1.29
N ILE A 3 8.10 7.08 0.99
CA ILE A 3 7.01 7.08 1.97
C ILE A 3 6.10 5.88 1.65
N LEU A 4 5.80 5.08 2.67
CA LEU A 4 4.75 4.07 2.63
C LEU A 4 3.55 4.60 3.43
N ALA A 5 2.46 4.90 2.74
CA ALA A 5 1.21 5.34 3.35
C ALA A 5 0.25 4.15 3.49
N ILE A 6 -0.36 4.01 4.66
CA ILE A 6 -1.30 2.92 4.99
C ILE A 6 -2.54 3.56 5.62
N GLU A 7 -3.71 3.24 5.09
CA GLU A 7 -4.99 3.74 5.60
C GLU A 7 -5.98 2.58 5.76
N PHE A 8 -6.13 2.11 7.00
CA PHE A 8 -6.97 0.98 7.41
C PHE A 8 -7.97 1.38 8.52
N SER A 9 -8.55 2.56 8.48
CA SER A 9 -9.61 2.96 9.44
C SER A 9 -11.03 2.58 9.00
N SER A 10 -11.24 2.25 7.71
CA SER A 10 -12.56 1.95 7.12
C SER A 10 -12.66 0.52 6.58
N ASP A 11 -13.74 0.19 5.87
CA ASP A 11 -13.82 -1.10 5.14
C ASP A 11 -12.96 -1.13 3.87
N HIS A 12 -12.47 0.04 3.45
CA HIS A 12 -11.40 0.17 2.48
C HIS A 12 -10.05 0.03 3.19
N ARG A 13 -9.20 -0.81 2.61
CA ARG A 13 -7.81 -0.97 3.01
C ARG A 13 -6.95 -0.48 1.86
N SER A 14 -6.19 0.57 2.08
CA SER A 14 -5.36 1.18 1.05
C SER A 14 -3.90 1.29 1.48
N VAL A 15 -3.00 1.05 0.53
CA VAL A 15 -1.56 1.20 0.67
C VAL A 15 -1.03 1.97 -0.55
N ALA A 16 -0.15 2.94 -0.32
CA ALA A 16 0.51 3.68 -1.39
C ALA A 16 2.00 3.85 -1.11
N VAL A 17 2.81 3.82 -2.16
CA VAL A 17 4.25 4.07 -2.10
C VAL A 17 4.55 5.34 -2.89
N LEU A 18 5.18 6.30 -2.23
CA LEU A 18 5.62 7.56 -2.85
C LEU A 18 7.13 7.69 -2.78
N ASP A 19 7.76 8.32 -3.78
CA ASP A 19 9.14 8.79 -3.70
C ASP A 19 9.24 10.21 -4.24
N GLY A 20 9.64 11.15 -3.38
CA GLY A 20 9.84 12.55 -3.79
C GLY A 20 8.58 13.23 -4.36
N GLY A 21 7.39 12.80 -3.92
CA GLY A 21 6.10 13.31 -4.42
C GLY A 21 5.54 12.54 -5.62
N GLN A 22 6.30 11.61 -6.22
CA GLN A 22 5.81 10.71 -7.25
C GLN A 22 5.13 9.50 -6.61
N LEU A 23 3.90 9.19 -7.03
CA LEU A 23 3.24 7.93 -6.68
C LEU A 23 3.86 6.79 -7.50
N LEU A 24 4.45 5.81 -6.82
CA LEU A 24 5.10 4.65 -7.43
C LEU A 24 4.14 3.45 -7.55
N ALA A 25 3.30 3.24 -6.54
CA ALA A 25 2.27 2.20 -6.54
C ALA A 25 1.15 2.56 -5.57
N GLU A 26 -0.05 2.05 -5.86
CA GLU A 26 -1.19 2.09 -4.96
C GLU A 26 -2.00 0.80 -5.06
N GLN A 27 -2.60 0.41 -3.95
CA GLN A 27 -3.50 -0.73 -3.85
C GLN A 27 -4.64 -0.38 -2.93
N THR A 28 -5.88 -0.67 -3.35
CA THR A 28 -7.07 -0.51 -2.50
C THR A 28 -7.96 -1.73 -2.63
N VAL A 29 -8.42 -2.26 -1.50
CA VAL A 29 -9.38 -3.36 -1.44
C VAL A 29 -10.53 -3.05 -0.51
N THR A 30 -11.73 -3.51 -0.86
CA THR A 30 -12.95 -3.36 -0.06
C THR A 30 -13.30 -4.71 0.56
N LYS A 31 -12.61 -5.08 1.63
CA LYS A 31 -12.79 -6.36 2.34
C LYS A 31 -12.77 -6.23 3.87
N GLY A 32 -12.71 -5.01 4.41
CA GLY A 32 -12.70 -4.82 5.87
C GLY A 32 -11.55 -5.57 6.56
N ARG A 33 -11.80 -6.12 7.74
CA ARG A 33 -10.77 -6.78 8.59
C ARG A 33 -10.27 -8.12 8.03
N GLU A 34 -10.97 -8.73 7.09
CA GLU A 34 -10.56 -10.00 6.45
C GLU A 34 -9.46 -9.81 5.40
N THR A 35 -9.07 -8.56 5.14
CA THR A 35 -7.96 -8.25 4.25
C THR A 35 -6.65 -8.77 4.83
N ALA A 36 -5.90 -9.53 4.02
CA ALA A 36 -4.52 -9.88 4.33
C ALA A 36 -3.62 -8.62 4.25
N ALA A 37 -3.61 -7.82 5.32
CA ALA A 37 -2.95 -6.52 5.41
C ALA A 37 -1.48 -6.55 4.98
N VAL A 38 -0.72 -7.53 5.47
CA VAL A 38 0.69 -7.70 5.11
C VAL A 38 0.87 -8.00 3.62
N ALA A 39 0.04 -8.89 3.06
CA ALA A 39 0.11 -9.21 1.63
C ALA A 39 -0.23 -8.01 0.74
N LEU A 40 -1.16 -7.14 1.18
CA LEU A 40 -1.47 -5.90 0.49
C LEU A 40 -0.28 -4.94 0.47
N ILE A 41 0.42 -4.81 1.61
CA ILE A 41 1.63 -3.98 1.73
C ILE A 41 2.76 -4.54 0.86
N GLU A 42 3.03 -5.85 0.94
CA GLU A 42 4.06 -6.50 0.13
C GLU A 42 3.77 -6.37 -1.37
N SER A 43 2.50 -6.45 -1.77
CA SER A 43 2.07 -6.24 -3.15
C SER A 43 2.40 -4.82 -3.62
N ALA A 44 2.07 -3.79 -2.84
CA ALA A 44 2.37 -2.40 -3.17
C ALA A 44 3.88 -2.12 -3.24
N LEU A 45 4.67 -2.68 -2.30
CA LEU A 45 6.13 -2.57 -2.32
C LEU A 45 6.76 -3.25 -3.54
N GLY A 46 6.26 -4.44 -3.90
CA GLY A 46 6.69 -5.17 -5.10
C GLY A 46 6.39 -4.41 -6.38
N GLN A 47 5.21 -3.79 -6.49
CA GLN A 47 4.83 -2.97 -7.65
C GLN A 47 5.68 -1.70 -7.76
N ALA A 48 5.98 -1.07 -6.62
CA ALA A 48 6.83 0.12 -6.57
C ALA A 48 8.31 -0.19 -6.83
N LYS A 49 8.69 -1.47 -7.04
CA LYS A 49 10.07 -1.93 -7.23
C LYS A 49 11.01 -1.39 -6.16
N VAL A 50 10.52 -1.28 -4.92
CA VAL A 50 11.36 -0.92 -3.80
C VAL A 50 12.21 -2.15 -3.49
N GLU A 51 13.51 -2.05 -3.71
CA GLU A 51 14.46 -3.10 -3.36
C GLU A 51 14.32 -3.46 -1.86
N ARG A 52 14.37 -4.77 -1.56
CA ARG A 52 14.20 -5.31 -0.20
C ARG A 52 15.41 -5.06 0.68
#